data_AF-A0A1W1VW57-F1
#
_entry.id   AF-A0A1W1VW57-F1
#
_cell.length_a   1.000
_cell.length_b   1.000
_cell.length_c   1.000
_cell.angle_alpha   90.00
_cell.angle_beta   90.00
_cell.angle_gamma   90.00
#
_symmetry.space_group_name_H-M   'P 1'
#
loop_
_entity.id
_entity.type
_entity.pdbx_description
1 polymer ?
#
loop_
_entity_poly.entity_id
_entity_poly.type
_entity_poly.pdbx_seq_one_letter_code
_entity_poly.pdbx_strand_id
1 'polypeptide(L)'
;MAGPQVKCVVNTCTHWLKGDLCGAQNIDITHEEEGRMAQNVEHTQCKTFHQRRGLANTLGSLDNVNWGGVLANTFLPGTEPYPSVTCIVNSCQYWKEGNKCSAEKIDIVGMNADECQDTNCYTFKLKG
;
A
#
# COMPACT_ATOMS: atom_id res chain seq x y z
N MET A 1 -2.20 4.83 -18.98
CA MET A 1 -3.33 4.43 -18.13
C MET A 1 -3.00 4.89 -16.72
N ALA A 2 -3.85 5.68 -16.09
CA ALA A 2 -3.66 6.03 -14.68
C ALA A 2 -3.78 4.75 -13.83
N GLY A 3 -2.95 4.60 -12.79
CA GLY A 3 -3.10 3.52 -11.81
C GLY A 3 -4.43 3.59 -11.04
N PRO A 4 -4.76 2.60 -10.21
CA PRO A 4 -5.98 2.63 -9.39
C PRO A 4 -5.94 3.73 -8.33
N GLN A 5 -7.13 4.08 -7.84
CA GLN A 5 -7.24 4.84 -6.60
C GLN A 5 -7.03 3.90 -5.41
N VAL A 6 -6.12 4.24 -4.52
CA VAL A 6 -5.80 3.41 -3.35
C VAL A 6 -6.25 4.11 -2.08
N LYS A 7 -7.30 3.58 -1.48
CA LYS A 7 -7.75 3.94 -0.15
C LYS A 7 -6.92 3.19 0.89
N CYS A 8 -6.38 3.92 1.87
CA CYS A 8 -5.58 3.39 2.96
C CYS A 8 -6.15 3.87 4.29
N VAL A 9 -6.80 2.97 5.01
CA VAL A 9 -7.31 3.19 6.37
C VAL A 9 -6.34 2.56 7.36
N VAL A 10 -5.11 3.07 7.38
CA VAL A 10 -4.03 2.66 8.28
C VAL A 10 -3.40 3.92 8.87
N ASN A 11 -3.88 4.35 10.03
CA ASN A 11 -3.50 5.61 10.68
C ASN A 11 -2.03 5.66 11.15
N THR A 12 -1.39 4.51 11.25
CA THR A 12 0.03 4.36 11.59
C THR A 12 0.94 4.38 10.37
N CYS A 13 0.43 4.40 9.14
CA CYS A 13 1.26 4.36 7.93
C CYS A 13 1.89 5.73 7.60
N THR A 14 3.15 5.75 7.17
CA THR A 14 3.85 6.96 6.71
C THR A 14 3.35 7.46 5.35
N HIS A 15 2.74 6.58 4.53
CA HIS A 15 2.20 6.92 3.21
C HIS A 15 0.76 7.41 3.24
N TRP A 16 0.15 7.51 4.43
CA TRP A 16 -1.23 7.96 4.57
C TRP A 16 -1.36 9.45 4.21
N LEU A 17 -2.36 9.77 3.37
CA LEU A 17 -2.72 11.13 2.97
C LEU A 17 -4.15 11.46 3.42
N LYS A 18 -4.45 12.76 3.49
CA LYS A 18 -5.80 13.26 3.80
C LYS A 18 -6.84 12.67 2.83
N GLY A 19 -7.98 12.24 3.38
CA GLY A 19 -9.06 11.62 2.61
C GLY A 19 -8.92 10.10 2.48
N ASP A 20 -8.16 9.47 3.38
CA ASP A 20 -7.86 8.03 3.39
C ASP A 20 -7.18 7.57 2.10
N LEU A 21 -6.35 8.41 1.48
CA LEU A 21 -5.63 8.05 0.26
C LEU A 21 -4.22 7.57 0.58
N CYS A 22 -3.69 6.67 -0.24
CA CYS A 22 -2.28 6.29 -0.18
C CYS A 22 -1.44 7.15 -1.11
N GLY A 23 -0.36 7.74 -0.59
CA GLY A 23 0.60 8.55 -1.35
C GLY A 23 1.83 7.79 -1.85
N ALA A 24 1.92 6.48 -1.64
CA ALA A 24 3.02 5.68 -2.16
C ALA A 24 2.97 5.64 -3.69
N GLN A 25 4.13 5.50 -4.34
CA GLN A 25 4.22 5.43 -5.81
C GLN A 25 3.87 4.04 -6.36
N ASN A 26 4.18 2.99 -5.60
CA ASN A 26 3.90 1.60 -5.92
C ASN A 26 3.35 0.89 -4.69
N ILE A 27 2.32 0.06 -4.87
CA ILE A 27 1.71 -0.76 -3.82
C ILE A 27 1.97 -2.24 -4.11
N ASP A 28 2.46 -2.96 -3.11
CA ASP A 28 2.78 -4.38 -3.20
C ASP A 28 1.82 -5.18 -2.32
N ILE A 29 0.93 -5.95 -2.96
CA ILE A 29 -0.03 -6.83 -2.29
C ILE A 29 0.47 -8.27 -2.37
N THR A 30 0.71 -8.87 -1.22
CA THR A 30 1.25 -10.24 -1.10
C THR A 30 0.43 -11.06 -0.10
N HIS A 31 0.79 -12.33 0.04
CA HIS A 31 0.39 -13.12 1.20
C HIS A 31 1.23 -12.70 2.44
N GLU A 32 0.68 -12.87 3.64
CA GLU A 32 1.38 -12.63 4.92
C GLU A 32 2.60 -13.54 5.12
N GLU A 33 2.44 -14.83 4.80
CA GLU A 33 3.52 -15.82 4.74
C GLU A 33 4.11 -15.97 3.32
N GLU A 34 5.44 -16.03 3.22
CA GLU A 34 6.13 -16.25 1.95
C GLU A 34 5.82 -17.64 1.35
N GLY A 35 5.67 -17.69 0.03
CA GLY A 35 5.39 -18.94 -0.71
C GLY A 35 3.96 -19.45 -0.63
N ARG A 36 3.07 -18.78 0.12
CA ARG A 36 1.65 -19.11 0.21
C ARG A 36 0.76 -18.18 -0.63
N MET A 37 -0.48 -18.61 -0.86
CA MET A 37 -1.48 -17.86 -1.63
C MET A 37 -2.76 -17.65 -0.81
N ALA A 38 -3.31 -16.44 -0.90
CA ALA A 38 -4.42 -16.03 -0.06
C ALA A 38 -5.70 -16.79 -0.41
N GLN A 39 -6.42 -17.24 0.61
CA GLN A 39 -7.73 -17.88 0.48
C GLN A 39 -8.85 -16.98 1.00
N ASN A 40 -8.50 -15.99 1.82
CA ASN A 40 -9.39 -15.01 2.40
C ASN A 40 -8.64 -13.66 2.48
N VAL A 41 -9.33 -12.61 2.91
CA VAL A 41 -8.77 -11.26 3.03
C VAL A 41 -7.65 -11.21 4.08
N GLU A 42 -7.82 -11.90 5.20
CA GLU A 42 -6.86 -11.91 6.34
C GLU A 42 -5.48 -12.46 5.97
N HIS A 43 -5.40 -13.30 4.93
CA HIS A 43 -4.13 -13.82 4.42
C HIS A 43 -3.36 -12.82 3.56
N THR A 44 -3.93 -11.66 3.25
CA THR A 44 -3.31 -10.65 2.38
C THR A 44 -2.61 -9.59 3.20
N GLN A 45 -1.52 -9.03 2.68
CA GLN A 45 -0.85 -7.89 3.29
C GLN A 45 -0.45 -6.84 2.26
N CYS A 46 -0.35 -5.59 2.71
CA CYS A 46 0.29 -4.51 1.98
C CYS A 46 1.77 -4.42 2.40
N LYS A 47 2.67 -4.99 1.60
CA LYS A 47 4.11 -5.01 1.90
C LYS A 47 4.74 -3.61 1.87
N THR A 48 4.13 -2.67 1.15
CA THR A 48 4.50 -1.25 1.11
C THR A 48 4.22 -0.51 2.42
N PHE A 49 3.50 -1.11 3.36
CA PHE A 49 3.25 -0.49 4.66
C PHE A 49 4.58 -0.16 5.38
N HIS A 50 4.67 1.08 5.86
CA HIS A 50 5.74 1.53 6.74
C HIS A 50 5.13 2.24 7.94
N GLN A 51 5.42 1.73 9.14
CA GLN A 51 4.92 2.32 10.37
C GLN A 51 5.62 3.66 10.67
N ARG A 52 4.82 4.67 11.00
CA ARG A 52 5.24 5.95 11.57
C ARG A 52 5.58 5.74 13.04
N ARG A 53 6.72 5.09 13.33
CA ARG A 53 7.30 5.10 14.68
C ARG A 53 7.76 6.53 14.99
N GLY A 54 7.48 7.00 16.20
CA GLY A 54 7.75 8.38 16.63
C GLY A 54 9.16 8.83 16.29
N LEU A 55 9.33 10.13 16.01
CA LEU A 55 10.56 10.82 15.61
C LEU A 55 11.67 10.78 16.70
N ALA A 56 12.05 9.62 17.19
CA ALA A 56 13.09 9.44 18.20
C ALA A 56 14.50 9.28 17.60
N ASN A 57 14.68 9.47 16.29
CA ASN A 57 16.02 9.46 15.67
C ASN A 57 16.04 10.24 14.33
N THR A 58 15.83 11.55 14.37
CA THR A 58 16.03 12.45 13.21
C THR A 58 17.51 12.70 12.89
N LEU A 59 18.38 11.69 13.00
CA LEU A 59 19.80 11.81 12.62
C LEU A 59 20.40 10.58 11.92
N GLY A 60 19.64 9.50 11.70
CA GLY A 60 20.21 8.22 11.22
C GLY A 60 19.57 7.57 10.00
N SER A 61 18.53 8.14 9.40
CA SER A 61 17.72 7.45 8.37
C SER A 61 17.57 8.25 7.08
N LEU A 62 18.71 8.64 6.49
CA LEU A 62 18.77 9.29 5.17
C LEU A 62 18.84 8.33 3.99
N ASP A 63 18.70 7.02 4.22
CA ASP A 63 18.71 6.05 3.13
C ASP A 63 17.27 5.76 2.69
N ASN A 64 16.97 6.19 1.47
CA ASN A 64 15.73 6.01 0.70
C ASN A 64 14.60 7.05 0.87
N VAL A 65 14.94 8.30 1.20
CA VAL A 65 14.08 9.45 0.90
C VAL A 65 14.74 10.32 -0.16
N ASN A 66 14.14 10.40 -1.34
CA ASN A 66 14.51 11.39 -2.35
C ASN A 66 14.26 12.79 -1.75
N TRP A 67 15.32 13.52 -1.42
CA TRP A 67 15.25 14.84 -0.77
C TRP A 67 14.52 15.88 -1.66
N GLY A 68 14.24 15.59 -2.93
CA GLY A 68 13.29 16.39 -3.73
C GLY A 68 11.85 16.40 -3.19
N GLY A 69 11.48 15.40 -2.37
CA GLY A 69 10.15 15.24 -1.79
C GLY A 69 9.91 15.97 -0.47
N VAL A 70 10.96 16.50 0.18
CA VAL A 70 10.78 17.30 1.43
C VAL A 70 10.11 18.65 1.13
N LEU A 71 10.15 19.11 -0.13
CA LEU A 71 9.35 20.24 -0.61
C LEU A 71 7.92 19.85 -1.04
N ALA A 72 7.60 18.56 -1.14
CA ALA A 72 6.28 18.07 -1.56
C ALA A 72 5.22 18.08 -0.44
N ASN A 73 5.59 18.46 0.79
CA ASN A 73 4.60 18.96 1.76
C ASN A 73 3.98 20.30 1.32
N THR A 74 4.54 20.94 0.28
CA THR A 74 3.84 21.97 -0.48
C THR A 74 2.91 21.26 -1.47
N PHE A 75 1.68 21.04 -1.01
CA PHE A 75 0.53 20.71 -1.84
C PHE A 75 0.60 21.47 -3.17
N LEU A 76 0.96 20.78 -4.26
CA LEU A 76 0.49 21.16 -5.58
C LEU A 76 -0.94 20.62 -5.69
N PRO A 77 -1.98 21.46 -5.68
CA PRO A 77 -3.33 21.00 -5.90
C PRO A 77 -3.43 20.44 -7.33
N GLY A 78 -3.63 19.12 -7.47
CA GLY A 78 -3.93 18.51 -8.78
C GLY A 78 -3.20 17.21 -9.13
N THR A 79 -2.27 16.71 -8.30
CA THR A 79 -1.65 15.39 -8.54
C THR A 79 -2.35 14.34 -7.70
N GLU A 80 -3.45 13.76 -8.21
CA GLU A 80 -4.07 12.61 -7.58
C GLU A 80 -3.10 11.41 -7.66
N PRO A 81 -2.71 10.79 -6.53
CA PRO A 81 -1.74 9.71 -6.54
C PRO A 81 -2.42 8.46 -7.09
N TYR A 82 -2.11 8.13 -8.34
CA TYR A 82 -2.52 6.90 -9.00
C TYR A 82 -1.31 5.94 -9.02
N PRO A 83 -1.04 5.21 -7.92
CA PRO A 83 0.12 4.32 -7.84
C PRO A 83 0.05 3.17 -8.84
N SER A 84 1.21 2.61 -9.18
CA SER A 84 1.24 1.26 -9.73
C SER A 84 0.95 0.23 -8.64
N VAL A 85 0.43 -0.93 -9.03
CA VAL A 85 0.11 -1.98 -8.06
C VAL A 85 0.61 -3.32 -8.54
N THR A 86 1.56 -3.85 -7.77
CA THR A 86 2.05 -5.21 -7.90
C THR A 86 1.22 -6.11 -7.00
N CYS A 87 0.51 -7.06 -7.59
CA CYS A 87 -0.27 -8.07 -6.87
C CYS A 87 0.36 -9.43 -7.11
N ILE A 88 0.97 -10.01 -6.08
CA ILE A 88 1.57 -11.36 -6.14
C ILE A 88 0.53 -12.43 -5.83
N VAL A 89 -0.59 -12.05 -5.19
CA VAL A 89 -1.70 -12.93 -4.83
C VAL A 89 -2.45 -13.39 -6.09
N ASN A 90 -1.93 -14.42 -6.76
CA ASN A 90 -2.46 -14.88 -8.03
C ASN A 90 -3.85 -15.53 -7.93
N SER A 91 -4.23 -15.95 -6.72
CA SER A 91 -5.58 -16.40 -6.36
C SER A 91 -6.61 -15.27 -6.31
N CYS A 92 -6.21 -14.00 -6.43
CA CYS A 92 -7.11 -12.85 -6.45
C CYS A 92 -7.77 -12.66 -7.83
N GLN A 93 -9.08 -12.41 -7.88
CA GLN A 93 -9.87 -12.19 -9.10
C GLN A 93 -9.33 -11.03 -9.96
N TYR A 94 -8.72 -10.04 -9.31
CA TYR A 94 -8.14 -8.86 -9.96
C TYR A 94 -6.69 -9.05 -10.42
N TRP A 95 -6.08 -10.20 -10.12
CA TRP A 95 -4.72 -10.48 -10.57
C TRP A 95 -4.66 -10.71 -12.08
N LYS A 96 -3.65 -10.11 -12.72
CA LYS A 96 -3.28 -10.28 -14.13
C LYS A 96 -1.83 -10.71 -14.27
N GLU A 97 -1.51 -11.28 -15.43
CA GLU A 97 -0.18 -11.73 -15.80
C GLU A 97 0.89 -10.63 -15.56
N GLY A 98 2.05 -11.05 -15.06
CA GLY A 98 3.12 -10.15 -14.66
C GLY A 98 2.90 -9.47 -13.31
N ASN A 99 2.15 -10.11 -12.40
CA ASN A 99 1.86 -9.61 -11.05
C ASN A 99 1.18 -8.24 -11.04
N LYS A 100 0.28 -7.99 -11.99
CA LYS A 100 -0.44 -6.71 -12.08
C LYS A 100 -1.80 -6.83 -11.41
N CYS A 101 -2.27 -5.74 -10.81
CA CYS A 101 -3.64 -5.63 -10.35
C CYS A 101 -4.50 -4.90 -11.38
N SER A 102 -5.67 -5.45 -11.74
CA SER A 102 -6.65 -4.80 -12.62
C SER A 102 -7.83 -4.19 -11.87
N ALA A 103 -7.79 -4.11 -10.53
CA ALA A 103 -8.80 -3.41 -9.76
C ALA A 103 -8.68 -1.90 -10.02
N GLU A 104 -9.80 -1.19 -10.16
CA GLU A 104 -9.83 0.27 -10.34
C GLU A 104 -9.69 1.01 -9.00
N LYS A 105 -10.10 0.36 -7.92
CA LYS A 105 -10.05 0.85 -6.54
C LYS A 105 -9.49 -0.22 -5.64
N ILE A 106 -8.62 0.17 -4.72
CA ILE A 106 -7.98 -0.72 -3.77
C ILE A 106 -8.18 -0.18 -2.36
N ASP A 107 -8.64 -1.04 -1.46
CA ASP A 107 -8.91 -0.72 -0.07
C ASP A 107 -7.93 -1.50 0.82
N ILE A 108 -6.98 -0.78 1.41
CA ILE A 108 -6.04 -1.30 2.41
C ILE A 108 -6.52 -0.87 3.78
N VAL A 109 -6.68 -1.84 4.68
CA VAL A 109 -7.18 -1.61 6.04
C VAL A 109 -6.26 -2.28 7.03
N GLY A 110 -5.99 -1.62 8.15
CA GLY A 110 -5.16 -2.13 9.23
C GLY A 110 -5.31 -1.23 10.45
N MET A 111 -5.99 -1.72 11.49
CA MET A 111 -6.26 -0.92 12.69
C MET A 111 -5.06 -0.99 13.64
N ASN A 112 -4.39 0.13 13.88
CA ASN A 112 -3.17 0.18 14.70
C ASN A 112 -2.06 -0.76 14.22
N ALA A 113 -1.90 -0.89 12.90
CA ALA A 113 -0.86 -1.73 12.32
C ALA A 113 0.55 -1.33 12.82
N ASP A 114 1.33 -2.31 13.25
CA ASP A 114 2.71 -2.18 13.68
C ASP A 114 3.68 -2.82 12.67
N GLU A 115 3.20 -3.79 11.89
CA GLU A 115 3.90 -4.41 10.77
C GLU A 115 2.99 -4.60 9.54
N CYS A 116 3.54 -5.03 8.40
CA CYS A 116 2.75 -5.16 7.18
C CYS A 116 1.66 -6.24 7.26
N GLN A 117 1.88 -7.28 8.05
CA GLN A 117 0.94 -8.37 8.31
C GLN A 117 -0.33 -7.89 9.01
N ASP A 118 -0.27 -6.75 9.72
CA ASP A 118 -1.44 -6.13 10.34
C ASP A 118 -2.30 -5.33 9.34
N THR A 119 -1.93 -5.36 8.05
CA THR A 119 -2.67 -4.72 6.98
C THR A 119 -3.26 -5.76 6.05
N ASN A 120 -4.42 -5.46 5.49
CA ASN A 120 -5.17 -6.37 4.66
C ASN A 120 -5.72 -5.65 3.42
N CYS A 121 -5.71 -6.34 2.28
CA CYS A 121 -6.30 -5.85 1.05
C CYS A 121 -7.76 -6.30 0.97
N TYR A 122 -8.69 -5.46 1.41
CA TYR A 122 -10.14 -5.75 1.41
C TYR A 122 -10.75 -5.79 0.01
N THR A 123 -10.01 -5.33 -0.99
CA THR A 123 -10.35 -5.53 -2.40
C THR A 123 -10.16 -6.98 -2.85
N PHE A 124 -9.42 -7.80 -2.10
CA PHE A 124 -9.21 -9.21 -2.44
C PHE A 124 -10.55 -9.93 -2.62
N LYS A 125 -10.64 -10.68 -3.72
CA LYS A 125 -11.70 -11.66 -3.97
C LYS A 125 -11.05 -12.91 -4.49
N LEU A 126 -11.38 -14.05 -3.91
CA LEU A 126 -10.87 -15.34 -4.38
C LEU A 126 -11.36 -15.61 -5.81
N LYS A 127 -10.46 -16.04 -6.69
CA LYS A 127 -10.82 -16.61 -8.01
C LYS A 127 -11.56 -17.92 -7.78
N GLY A 128 -12.77 -18.00 -8.32
CA GLY A 128 -13.50 -19.26 -8.47
C GLY A 128 -12.97 -20.09 -9.62
#